data_AF-A0A0N4V394-F1
#
_entry.id   AF-A0A0N4V394-F1
#
_cell.length_a   1.000
_cell.length_b   1.000
_cell.length_c   1.000
_cell.angle_alpha   90.00
_cell.angle_beta   90.00
_cell.angle_gamma   90.00
#
_symmetry.space_group_name_H-M   'P 1'
#
loop_
_entity.id
_entity.type
_entity.pdbx_description
1 polymer ?
#
loop_
_entity_poly.entity_id
_entity_poly.type
_entity_poly.pdbx_seq_one_letter_code
_entity_poly.pdbx_strand_id
1 'polypeptide(L)'
;MYVLWKCIEAYYFDLANRGYVPLFPQAAVLLYALSAGYVLWNVVIEPRNLRQGYWEFLVNLTAHRVNLLNRRILGESGCRSSSAFPVLQLKPRSDLLHTSAKAA
;
A
#
# COMPACT_ATOMS: atom_id res chain seq x y z
N MET A 1 6.68 -13.86 0.94
CA MET A 1 5.30 -13.53 1.37
C MET A 1 4.59 -14.71 2.02
N TYR A 2 4.42 -15.85 1.36
CA TYR A 2 3.69 -16.99 1.98
C TYR A 2 4.38 -17.55 3.25
N VAL A 3 5.70 -17.72 3.22
CA VAL A 3 6.48 -18.18 4.39
C VAL A 3 6.40 -17.19 5.54
N LEU A 4 6.65 -15.89 5.25
CA LEU A 4 6.55 -14.83 6.24
C LEU A 4 5.15 -14.75 6.87
N TRP A 5 4.10 -14.94 6.07
CA TRP A 5 2.72 -15.00 6.55
C TRP A 5 2.48 -16.18 7.49
N LYS A 6 2.96 -17.38 7.14
CA LYS A 6 2.87 -18.56 8.01
C LYS A 6 3.68 -18.40 9.30
N CYS A 7 4.82 -17.71 9.27
CA CYS A 7 5.58 -17.38 10.46
C CYS A 7 4.81 -16.44 11.40
N ILE A 8 4.15 -15.40 10.87
CA ILE A 8 3.33 -14.48 11.67
C ILE A 8 2.13 -15.20 12.28
N GLU A 9 1.45 -16.04 11.49
CA GLU A 9 0.33 -16.85 11.96
C GLU A 9 0.75 -17.80 13.09
N ALA A 10 1.86 -18.54 12.91
CA ALA A 10 2.41 -19.42 13.93
C ALA A 10 2.84 -18.67 15.20
N TYR A 11 3.48 -17.51 15.05
CA TYR A 11 3.92 -16.69 16.16
C TYR A 11 2.73 -16.13 16.95
N TYR A 12 1.66 -15.69 16.28
CA TYR A 12 0.45 -15.23 16.94
C TYR A 12 -0.21 -16.33 17.79
N PHE A 13 -0.32 -17.55 17.25
CA PHE A 13 -0.86 -18.69 18.00
C PHE A 13 0.04 -19.11 19.17
N ASP A 14 1.36 -19.07 19.02
CA ASP A 14 2.30 -19.35 20.12
C ASP A 14 2.16 -18.32 21.25
N LEU A 15 2.05 -17.02 20.93
CA LEU A 15 1.84 -15.97 21.92
C LEU A 15 0.49 -16.05 22.63
N ALA A 16 -0.57 -16.41 21.90
CA ALA A 16 -1.90 -16.64 22.46
C ALA A 16 -1.91 -17.83 23.42
N ASN A 17 -1.24 -18.94 23.07
CA ASN A 17 -1.12 -20.12 23.93
C ASN A 17 -0.32 -19.84 25.22
N ARG A 18 0.66 -18.93 25.16
CA ARG A 18 1.42 -18.48 26.32
C ARG A 18 0.68 -17.45 27.20
N GLY A 19 -0.51 -17.02 26.80
CA GLY A 19 -1.37 -16.11 27.59
C GLY A 19 -0.95 -14.64 27.55
N TYR A 20 -0.02 -14.24 26.67
CA TYR A 20 0.43 -12.84 26.56
C TYR A 20 -0.57 -11.93 25.84
N VAL A 21 -1.40 -12.51 24.98
CA VAL A 21 -2.35 -11.77 24.14
C VAL A 21 -3.72 -12.45 24.24
N PRO A 22 -4.81 -11.70 24.45
CA PRO A 22 -6.15 -12.30 24.43
C PRO A 22 -6.44 -12.90 23.05
N LEU A 23 -7.03 -14.10 23.02
CA LEU A 23 -7.48 -14.74 21.79
C LEU A 23 -8.59 -13.89 21.17
N PHE A 24 -8.22 -13.07 20.20
CA PHE A 24 -9.20 -12.38 19.38
C PHE A 24 -9.64 -13.33 18.27
N PRO A 25 -10.94 -13.66 18.18
CA PRO A 25 -11.46 -14.54 17.12
C PRO A 25 -11.22 -13.96 15.71
N GLN A 26 -10.94 -12.66 15.61
CA GLN A 26 -10.72 -11.94 14.36
C GLN A 26 -9.26 -11.54 14.13
N ALA A 27 -8.30 -11.99 14.94
CA ALA A 27 -6.91 -11.57 14.82
C ALA A 27 -6.30 -11.90 13.45
N ALA A 28 -6.64 -13.05 12.88
CA ALA A 28 -6.23 -13.42 11.53
C ALA A 28 -6.73 -12.40 10.47
N VAL A 29 -7.94 -11.88 10.64
CA VAL A 29 -8.52 -10.86 9.76
C VAL A 29 -7.78 -9.53 9.92
N LEU A 30 -7.43 -9.14 11.14
CA LEU A 30 -6.70 -7.90 11.40
C LEU A 30 -5.27 -7.96 10.82
N LEU A 31 -4.57 -9.07 11.05
CA LEU A 31 -3.25 -9.32 10.44
C LEU A 31 -3.35 -9.30 8.92
N TYR A 32 -4.43 -9.86 8.36
CA TYR A 32 -4.64 -9.90 6.92
C TYR A 32 -4.88 -8.49 6.37
N ALA A 33 -5.71 -7.70 7.05
CA ALA A 33 -5.97 -6.30 6.70
C ALA A 33 -4.69 -5.45 6.76
N LEU A 34 -3.86 -5.63 7.79
CA LEU A 34 -2.56 -4.95 7.89
C LEU A 34 -1.62 -5.34 6.74
N SER A 35 -1.55 -6.63 6.41
CA SER A 35 -0.73 -7.10 5.29
C SER A 35 -1.21 -6.53 3.96
N ALA A 36 -2.52 -6.54 3.70
CA ALA A 36 -3.11 -5.99 2.49
C ALA A 36 -2.87 -4.47 2.40
N GLY A 37 -2.97 -3.75 3.53
CA GLY A 37 -2.64 -2.33 3.63
C GLY A 37 -1.17 -2.04 3.31
N TYR A 38 -0.25 -2.86 3.79
CA TYR A 38 1.18 -2.71 3.48
C TYR A 38 1.48 -2.92 1.98
N VAL A 39 0.88 -3.94 1.36
CA VAL A 39 1.05 -4.14 -0.09
C VAL A 39 0.41 -2.99 -0.87
N LEU A 40 -0.77 -2.52 -0.44
CA LEU A 40 -1.43 -1.37 -1.06
C LEU A 40 -0.56 -0.10 -1.00
N TRP A 41 0.09 0.16 0.14
CA TRP A 41 1.03 1.28 0.29
C TRP A 41 2.18 1.21 -0.71
N ASN A 42 2.82 0.05 -0.84
CA ASN A 42 3.89 -0.17 -1.82
C ASN A 42 3.41 0.08 -3.26
N VAL A 43 2.17 -0.28 -3.58
CA VAL A 43 1.57 -0.04 -4.90
C VAL A 43 1.29 1.43 -5.17
N VAL A 44 0.95 2.21 -4.14
CA VAL A 44 0.78 3.66 -4.28
C VAL A 44 2.12 4.32 -4.61
N ILE A 45 3.19 3.96 -3.90
CA ILE A 45 4.52 4.56 -4.07
C ILE A 45 5.20 4.09 -5.34
N GLU A 46 5.38 2.78 -5.53
CA GLU A 46 6.13 2.23 -6.67
C GLU A 46 5.51 0.91 -7.17
N PRO A 47 4.48 0.99 -8.05
CA PRO A 47 3.77 -0.19 -8.53
C PRO A 47 4.61 -1.12 -9.41
N ARG A 48 5.74 -0.64 -9.96
CA ARG A 48 6.60 -1.41 -10.86
C ARG A 48 7.35 -2.55 -10.16
N ASN A 49 7.66 -2.39 -8.88
CA ASN A 49 8.40 -3.39 -8.11
C ASN A 49 7.49 -4.54 -7.61
N LEU A 50 6.19 -4.49 -7.94
CA LEU A 50 5.22 -5.46 -7.47
C LEU A 50 5.09 -6.64 -8.44
N ARG A 51 5.03 -7.85 -7.88
CA ARG A 51 4.68 -9.05 -8.67
C ARG A 51 3.24 -8.92 -9.19
N GLN A 52 3.04 -9.28 -10.46
CA GLN A 52 1.75 -9.12 -11.17
C GLN A 52 0.54 -9.75 -10.46
N GLY A 53 0.70 -10.91 -9.80
CA GLY A 53 -0.40 -11.52 -9.04
C GLY A 53 -0.90 -10.68 -7.85
N TYR A 54 -0.02 -9.90 -7.20
CA TYR A 54 -0.45 -8.99 -6.14
C TYR A 54 -1.20 -7.78 -6.68
N TRP A 55 -0.86 -7.37 -7.90
CA TRP A 55 -1.53 -6.26 -8.57
C TRP A 55 -2.98 -6.60 -8.89
N GLU A 56 -3.24 -7.78 -9.47
CA GLU A 56 -4.60 -8.25 -9.76
C GLU A 56 -5.46 -8.36 -8.49
N PHE A 57 -4.88 -8.91 -7.42
CA PHE A 57 -5.54 -8.98 -6.12
C PHE A 57 -5.93 -7.59 -5.59
N LEU A 58 -5.02 -6.62 -5.63
CA LEU A 58 -5.28 -5.26 -5.16
C LEU A 58 -6.27 -4.50 -6.03
N VAL A 59 -6.21 -4.69 -7.34
CA VAL A 59 -7.17 -4.10 -8.28
C VAL A 59 -8.58 -4.62 -8.00
N ASN A 60 -8.73 -5.91 -7.74
CA ASN A 60 -10.00 -6.51 -7.33
C ASN A 60 -10.45 -6.01 -5.95
N LEU A 61 -9.55 -5.94 -4.98
CA LEU A 61 -9.83 -5.45 -3.62
C LEU A 61 -10.31 -3.99 -3.60
N THR A 62 -9.79 -3.17 -4.52
CA THR A 62 -10.09 -1.73 -4.60
C THR A 62 -11.10 -1.38 -5.68
N ALA A 63 -11.79 -2.37 -6.27
CA ALA A 63 -12.74 -2.16 -7.37
C ALA A 63 -12.17 -1.27 -8.50
N HIS A 64 -10.93 -1.54 -8.92
CA HIS A 64 -10.19 -0.80 -9.94
C HIS A 64 -9.87 0.67 -9.61
N ARG A 65 -10.17 1.16 -8.39
CA ARG A 65 -9.90 2.55 -7.99
C ARG A 65 -8.40 2.88 -7.98
N VAL A 66 -7.54 1.89 -7.73
CA VAL A 66 -6.08 2.06 -7.74
C VAL A 66 -5.55 2.48 -9.12
N ASN A 67 -6.27 2.21 -10.21
CA ASN A 67 -5.89 2.68 -11.53
C ASN A 67 -6.13 4.19 -11.70
N LEU A 68 -7.05 4.76 -10.94
CA LEU A 68 -7.47 6.16 -11.00
C LEU A 68 -6.55 7.11 -10.21
N LEU A 69 -5.60 6.58 -9.45
CA LEU A 69 -4.68 7.37 -8.62
C LEU A 69 -3.74 8.22 -9.50
N ASN A 70 -3.78 9.53 -9.29
CA ASN A 70 -2.83 10.45 -9.90
C ASN A 70 -1.48 10.34 -9.19
N ARG A 71 -0.56 9.58 -9.79
CA ARG A 71 0.79 9.31 -9.26
C ARG A 71 1.82 10.37 -9.63
N ARG A 72 1.42 11.45 -10.32
CA ARG A 72 2.36 12.48 -10.80
C ARG A 72 3.01 13.26 -9.66
N ILE A 73 2.28 13.49 -8.56
CA ILE A 73 2.78 14.17 -7.35
C ILE A 73 3.91 13.36 -6.69
N LEU A 74 3.83 12.03 -6.75
CA LEU A 74 4.89 11.14 -6.26
C LEU A 74 6.15 11.15 -7.15
N GLY A 75 6.07 11.75 -8.35
CA GLY A 75 7.23 11.96 -9.20
C GLY A 75 8.20 12.99 -8.63
N GLU A 76 7.70 13.99 -7.89
CA GLU A 76 8.52 15.04 -7.27
C GLU A 76 9.38 14.50 -6.12
N SER A 77 8.94 13.42 -5.46
CA SER A 77 9.72 12.71 -4.43
C SER A 77 10.74 11.70 -5.00
N GLY A 78 10.99 11.72 -6.32
CA GLY A 78 11.94 10.83 -6.99
C GLY A 78 11.38 9.44 -7.34
N CYS A 79 10.12 9.14 -7.00
CA CYS A 79 9.50 7.85 -7.31
C CYS A 79 8.99 7.82 -8.76
N ARG A 80 9.41 6.84 -9.57
CA ARG A 80 9.02 6.70 -11.00
C ARG A 80 7.61 6.09 -11.19
N SER A 81 6.69 6.41 -10.30
CA SER A 81 5.36 5.82 -10.18
C SER A 81 4.43 6.12 -11.37
N SER A 82 4.64 7.26 -12.05
CA SER A 82 3.84 7.68 -13.21
C SER A 82 4.17 6.94 -14.51
N SER A 83 5.31 6.26 -14.59
CA SER A 83 5.77 5.58 -15.81
C SER A 83 4.93 4.35 -16.18
N ALA A 84 4.35 3.69 -15.18
CA ALA A 84 3.48 2.52 -15.37
C ALA A 84 2.05 2.89 -15.80
N PHE A 85 1.66 4.17 -15.70
CA PHE A 85 0.28 4.63 -15.96
C PHE A 85 0.28 5.90 -16.81
N PRO A 86 0.33 5.79 -18.15
CA PRO A 86 0.37 6.95 -19.05
C PRO A 86 -0.96 7.72 -19.12
N VAL A 87 -2.10 7.07 -18.84
CA VAL A 87 -3.44 7.62 -19.13
C VAL A 87 -3.94 8.67 -18.11
N LEU A 88 -3.41 8.68 -16.88
CA LEU A 88 -3.94 9.50 -15.76
C LEU A 88 -2.92 10.49 -15.22
N GLN A 89 -2.17 11.13 -16.11
CA GLN A 89 -1.21 12.18 -15.76
C GLN A 89 -1.88 13.57 -15.72
N LEU A 90 -2.96 13.71 -14.95
CA LEU A 90 -3.56 15.02 -14.70
C LEU A 90 -2.49 15.91 -14.03
N LYS A 91 -2.23 17.09 -14.61
CA LYS A 91 -1.36 18.09 -13.97
C LYS A 91 -2.05 18.51 -12.67
N PRO A 92 -1.47 18.24 -11.48
CA PRO A 92 -2.06 18.74 -10.26
C PRO A 92 -2.11 20.27 -10.36
N ARG A 93 -3.27 20.87 -10.04
CA ARG A 93 -3.40 22.31 -9.92
C ARG A 93 -2.82 22.72 -8.57
N SER A 94 -1.50 22.66 -8.46
CA SER A 94 -0.77 23.27 -7.36
C SER A 94 -0.76 24.78 -7.60
N ASP A 95 -1.87 25.44 -7.29
CA ASP A 95 -1.85 26.89 -7.10
C ASP A 95 -0.82 27.19 -6.01
N LEU A 96 0.11 28.09 -6.32
CA LEU A 96 1.37 28.42 -5.63
C LEU A 96 1.19 28.96 -4.19
N LEU A 97 0.05 28.73 -3.55
CA LEU A 97 -0.33 29.27 -2.24
C LEU A 97 0.20 28.48 -1.05
N HIS A 98 0.72 27.26 -1.26
CA HIS A 98 1.17 26.38 -0.17
C HIS A 98 2.66 25.98 -0.24
N THR A 99 3.39 26.39 -1.28
CA THR A 99 4.84 26.24 -1.32
C THR A 99 5.49 27.38 -0.54
N SER A 100 6.01 27.08 0.65
CA SER A 100 6.85 27.94 1.50
C SER A 100 8.19 28.37 0.86
N ALA A 101 8.29 28.38 -0.47
CA ALA A 101 9.50 28.70 -1.23
C ALA A 101 9.52 30.14 -1.78
N LYS A 102 8.53 30.98 -1.44
CA LYS A 102 8.55 32.43 -1.70
C LYS A 102 8.55 33.21 -0.39
N ALA A 103 9.56 32.97 0.43
CA ALA A 103 9.96 33.82 1.55
C ALA A 103 11.49 33.76 1.67
N ALA A 104 12.18 34.17 0.61
CA ALA A 104 13.61 34.48 0.59
C ALA A 104 13.88 35.44 -0.57
#